data_AF-A0A1B6HHM9-F1
#
_entry.id   AF-A0A1B6HHM9-F1
#
_cell.length_a   1.000
_cell.length_b   1.000
_cell.length_c   1.000
_cell.angle_alpha   90.00
_cell.angle_beta   90.00
_cell.angle_gamma   90.00
#
_symmetry.space_group_name_H-M   'P 1'
#
loop_
_entity.id
_entity.type
_entity.pdbx_description
1 polymer ?
#
loop_
_entity_poly.entity_id
_entity_poly.type
_entity_poly.pdbx_seq_one_letter_code
_entity_poly.pdbx_strand_id
1 'polypeptide(L)'
;MVGKTGTENDERWEPRYGNDSRPWLLGFSESPQPSVTTTTRETFTVDWPAKPRTEGIRRQLLRKALWEQTRREVAEELERTDAPPVTTTEYTETFIKEGFTAKPIQTDPELHRRYPLYGDSGLNVWSERFPSLPGATRAPQSGHRFRRYAGFTKPLEETLDDDPLEPK
;
A
#
# COMPACT_ATOMS: atom_id res chain seq x y z
N MET A 1 -23.78 37.44 11.94
CA MET A 1 -23.90 36.05 11.45
C MET A 1 -22.66 35.29 11.85
N VAL A 2 -22.84 34.18 12.58
CA VAL A 2 -21.92 33.04 12.76
C VAL A 2 -20.54 33.41 13.37
N GLY A 3 -20.26 33.14 14.64
CA GLY A 3 -20.29 31.83 15.28
C GLY A 3 -18.86 31.29 15.37
N LYS A 4 -18.17 31.55 16.49
CA LYS A 4 -17.01 30.75 16.91
C LYS A 4 -17.25 30.33 18.35
N THR A 5 -17.82 29.13 18.48
CA THR A 5 -17.78 28.30 19.67
C THR A 5 -16.33 27.88 19.89
N GLY A 6 -15.64 28.57 20.80
CA GLY A 6 -14.44 28.08 21.45
C GLY A 6 -14.82 27.71 22.86
N THR A 7 -15.29 26.49 23.07
CA THR A 7 -15.29 25.85 24.39
C THR A 7 -13.82 25.61 24.75
N GLU A 8 -13.13 26.65 25.19
CA GLU A 8 -11.96 26.47 26.03
C GLU A 8 -12.53 26.25 27.42
N ASN A 9 -12.52 24.98 27.84
CA ASN A 9 -12.68 24.63 29.23
C ASN A 9 -11.65 25.43 30.01
N ASP A 10 -12.09 26.50 30.68
CA ASP A 10 -11.41 26.99 31.87
C ASP A 10 -11.52 25.86 32.90
N GLU A 11 -10.63 24.87 32.80
CA GLU A 11 -10.38 23.87 33.83
C GLU A 11 -9.82 24.62 35.04
N ARG A 12 -10.75 25.27 35.75
CA ARG A 12 -10.50 25.92 37.03
C ARG A 12 -10.12 24.79 37.98
N TRP A 13 -8.83 24.70 38.25
CA TRP A 13 -8.28 23.70 39.14
C TRP A 13 -8.89 23.86 40.55
N GLU A 14 -9.43 22.77 41.09
CA GLU A 14 -9.99 22.70 42.45
C GLU A 14 -9.20 21.69 43.29
N PRO A 15 -8.81 22.04 44.53
CA PRO A 15 -8.04 21.15 45.39
C PRO A 15 -8.88 19.93 45.81
N ARG A 16 -8.38 18.73 45.55
CA ARG A 16 -9.13 17.48 45.84
C ARG A 16 -8.93 16.99 47.28
N TYR A 17 -7.93 17.47 48.00
CA TYR A 17 -7.67 17.12 49.40
C TYR A 17 -6.86 18.22 50.11
N GLY A 18 -6.83 18.19 51.45
CA GLY A 18 -6.39 19.33 52.28
C GLY A 18 -4.96 19.85 52.10
N ASN A 19 -4.10 19.11 51.39
CA ASN A 19 -2.71 19.50 51.09
C ASN A 19 -2.44 19.64 49.58
N ASP A 20 -3.48 19.70 48.75
CA ASP A 20 -3.33 19.96 47.32
C ASP A 20 -2.80 21.40 47.09
N SER A 21 -2.11 21.65 45.98
CA SER A 21 -1.38 22.90 45.74
C SER A 21 -2.24 24.16 45.94
N ARG A 22 -1.73 25.22 46.56
CA ARG A 22 -2.56 26.41 46.83
C ARG A 22 -2.95 27.10 45.51
N PRO A 23 -4.23 27.43 45.28
CA PRO A 23 -4.73 27.89 43.97
C PRO A 23 -4.14 29.23 43.51
N TRP A 24 -3.58 30.03 44.43
CA TRP A 24 -2.90 31.29 44.12
C TRP A 24 -1.42 31.12 43.70
N LEU A 25 -0.88 29.90 43.78
CA LEU A 25 0.52 29.62 43.43
C LEU A 25 0.72 29.36 41.93
N LEU A 26 -0.33 28.89 41.25
CA LEU A 26 -0.30 28.47 39.83
C LEU A 26 -1.09 29.38 38.90
N GLY A 27 -1.72 30.44 39.42
CA GLY A 27 -2.46 31.41 38.61
C GLY A 27 -1.52 32.43 37.95
N PHE A 28 -1.62 32.59 36.64
CA PHE A 28 -1.07 33.75 35.94
C PHE A 28 -1.85 34.99 36.38
N SER A 29 -1.25 35.85 37.22
CA SER A 29 -1.89 37.10 37.61
C SER A 29 -1.90 38.09 36.43
N GLU A 30 -3.08 38.61 36.06
CA GLU A 30 -3.25 39.65 35.02
C GLU A 30 -2.64 41.02 35.36
N SER A 31 -2.15 41.20 36.59
CA SER A 31 -1.44 42.42 37.00
C SER A 31 0.07 42.25 36.83
N PRO A 32 0.77 43.13 36.09
CA PRO A 32 2.22 43.07 35.98
C PRO A 32 2.86 43.45 37.32
N GLN A 33 3.21 42.45 38.12
CA GLN A 33 4.06 42.62 39.29
C GLN A 33 5.46 43.01 38.79
N PRO A 34 5.98 44.22 39.10
CA PRO A 34 7.18 44.76 38.45
C PRO A 34 8.52 44.13 38.92
N SER A 35 8.53 42.91 39.45
CA SER A 35 9.76 42.34 40.03
C SER A 35 9.78 40.82 40.18
N VAL A 36 8.92 40.06 39.49
CA VAL A 36 9.00 38.58 39.52
C VAL A 36 9.41 38.06 38.15
N THR A 37 10.60 38.44 37.73
CA THR A 37 11.33 37.74 36.68
C THR A 37 11.91 36.46 37.27
N THR A 38 11.75 35.33 36.58
CA THR A 38 12.40 34.09 37.02
C THR A 38 13.91 34.30 36.98
N THR A 39 14.63 33.73 37.95
CA THR A 39 16.11 33.80 38.00
C THR A 39 16.74 33.40 36.67
N THR A 40 16.14 32.43 35.97
CA THR A 40 16.53 32.03 34.61
C THR A 40 16.43 33.14 33.57
N ARG A 41 15.39 33.98 33.61
CA ARG A 41 15.21 35.07 32.64
C ARG A 41 16.17 36.22 32.91
N GLU A 42 16.60 36.42 34.15
CA GLU A 42 17.63 37.39 34.51
C GLU A 42 19.04 36.90 34.17
N THR A 43 19.31 35.61 34.32
CA THR A 43 20.65 35.04 34.07
C THR A 43 20.91 34.72 32.61
N PHE A 44 19.88 34.40 31.83
CA PHE A 44 20.01 34.07 30.40
C PHE A 44 19.56 35.24 29.53
N THR A 45 20.27 36.37 29.66
CA THR A 45 20.16 37.48 28.71
C THR A 45 20.89 37.12 27.42
N VAL A 46 20.31 37.50 26.28
CA VAL A 46 20.93 37.32 24.96
C VAL A 46 21.96 38.44 24.77
N ASP A 47 23.00 38.42 25.58
CA ASP A 47 24.12 39.35 25.47
C ASP A 47 25.13 38.75 24.48
N TRP A 48 24.81 38.82 23.19
CA TRP A 48 25.85 38.64 22.18
C TRP A 48 26.63 39.95 22.09
N PRO A 49 27.84 40.07 22.67
CA PRO A 49 28.64 41.25 22.43
C PRO A 49 28.84 41.37 20.93
N ALA A 50 28.60 42.57 20.39
CA ALA A 50 28.90 42.86 19.00
C ALA A 50 30.38 42.58 18.77
N LYS A 51 30.69 41.42 18.18
CA LYS A 51 32.08 41.00 17.97
C LYS A 51 32.76 42.09 17.16
N PRO A 52 33.93 42.60 17.59
CA PRO A 52 34.64 43.61 16.84
C PRO A 52 34.97 43.06 15.46
N ARG A 53 34.83 43.91 14.46
CA ARG A 53 35.02 43.52 13.06
C ARG A 53 36.49 43.17 12.84
N THR A 54 36.77 41.90 12.62
CA THR A 54 38.16 41.37 12.49
C THR A 54 38.77 41.59 11.11
N GLU A 55 37.95 41.94 10.10
CA GLU A 55 38.39 42.10 8.72
C GLU A 55 37.97 43.46 8.12
N GLY A 56 38.87 44.08 7.34
CA GLY A 56 38.59 45.30 6.58
C GLY A 56 37.56 45.08 5.46
N ILE A 57 36.87 46.16 5.04
CA ILE A 57 35.74 46.10 4.09
C ILE A 57 36.16 45.46 2.76
N ARG A 58 37.32 45.85 2.24
CA ARG A 58 37.87 45.29 1.00
C ARG A 58 38.09 43.78 1.08
N ARG A 59 38.68 43.29 2.18
CA ARG A 59 38.94 41.86 2.37
C ARG A 59 37.63 41.07 2.47
N GLN A 60 36.64 41.61 3.15
CA GLN A 60 35.32 41.01 3.26
C GLN A 60 34.62 40.91 1.90
N LEU A 61 34.67 41.96 1.08
CA LEU A 61 34.09 41.96 -0.27
C LEU A 61 34.79 40.96 -1.19
N LEU A 62 36.13 40.93 -1.18
CA LEU A 62 36.89 39.95 -1.95
C LEU A 62 36.56 38.51 -1.52
N ARG A 63 36.46 38.26 -0.21
CA ARG A 63 36.10 36.96 0.33
C ARG A 63 34.69 36.52 -0.09
N LYS A 64 33.72 37.45 -0.09
CA LYS A 64 32.37 37.18 -0.59
C LYS A 64 32.37 36.85 -2.08
N ALA A 65 33.08 37.62 -2.89
CA ALA A 65 33.16 37.39 -4.33
C ALA A 65 33.80 36.02 -4.66
N LEU A 66 34.89 35.66 -3.97
CA LEU A 66 35.51 34.35 -4.10
C LEU A 66 34.54 33.22 -3.71
N TRP A 67 33.84 33.37 -2.59
CA TRP A 67 32.83 32.39 -2.17
C TRP A 67 31.71 32.21 -3.19
N GLU A 68 31.23 33.29 -3.80
CA GLU A 68 30.21 33.22 -4.85
C GLU A 68 30.72 32.52 -6.11
N GLN A 69 31.97 32.77 -6.51
CA GLN A 69 32.60 32.09 -7.64
C GLN A 69 32.73 30.59 -7.38
N THR A 70 33.35 30.20 -6.26
CA THR A 70 33.52 28.79 -5.91
C THR A 70 32.17 28.08 -5.77
N ARG A 71 31.15 28.76 -5.20
CA ARG A 71 29.81 28.18 -5.10
C ARG A 71 29.20 27.89 -6.47
N ARG A 72 29.39 28.79 -7.46
CA ARG A 72 28.87 28.58 -8.83
C ARG A 72 29.57 27.43 -9.52
N GLU A 73 30.90 27.39 -9.44
CA GLU A 73 31.71 26.32 -10.05
C GLU A 73 31.32 24.95 -9.50
N VAL A 74 31.20 24.82 -8.17
CA VAL A 74 30.79 23.56 -7.52
C VAL A 74 29.37 23.15 -7.92
N ALA A 75 28.44 24.11 -8.05
CA ALA A 75 27.08 23.82 -8.48
C ALA A 75 27.04 23.30 -9.93
N GLU A 76 27.79 23.93 -10.83
CA GLU A 76 27.89 23.51 -12.23
C GLU A 76 28.54 22.13 -12.38
N GLU A 77 29.57 21.84 -11.58
CA GLU A 77 30.17 20.50 -11.53
C GLU A 77 29.18 19.44 -11.05
N LEU A 78 28.40 19.74 -10.00
CA LEU A 78 27.39 18.81 -9.47
C LEU A 78 26.30 18.51 -10.50
N GLU A 79 25.78 19.56 -11.16
CA GLU A 79 24.79 19.43 -12.23
C GLU A 79 25.32 18.61 -13.43
N ARG A 80 26.62 18.71 -13.72
CA ARG A 80 27.26 17.93 -14.78
C ARG A 80 27.44 16.45 -14.42
N THR A 81 27.60 16.14 -13.13
CA THR A 81 27.80 14.76 -12.64
C THR A 81 26.51 14.00 -12.39
N ASP A 82 25.39 14.70 -12.25
CA ASP A 82 24.07 14.09 -12.09
C ASP A 82 23.57 13.54 -13.43
N ALA A 83 24.19 12.44 -13.89
CA ALA A 83 23.52 11.57 -14.85
C ALA A 83 22.20 11.12 -14.21
N PRO A 84 21.06 11.20 -14.93
CA PRO A 84 19.78 10.81 -14.36
C PRO A 84 19.90 9.37 -13.85
N PRO A 85 19.43 9.09 -12.61
CA PRO A 85 19.45 7.74 -12.11
C PRO A 85 18.69 6.85 -13.10
N VAL A 86 19.31 5.75 -13.51
CA VAL A 86 18.66 4.74 -14.33
C VAL A 86 17.56 4.12 -13.46
N THR A 87 16.35 4.65 -13.59
CA THR A 87 15.18 4.26 -12.79
C THR A 87 14.48 3.03 -13.35
N THR A 88 14.79 2.66 -14.59
CA THR A 88 14.15 1.59 -15.34
C THR A 88 15.19 0.63 -15.91
N THR A 89 14.83 -0.64 -15.94
CA THR A 89 15.63 -1.67 -16.61
C THR A 89 15.33 -1.67 -18.11
N GLU A 90 16.29 -2.05 -18.95
CA GLU A 90 16.09 -2.18 -20.41
C GLU A 90 14.88 -3.09 -20.75
N TYR A 91 14.58 -4.06 -19.88
CA TYR A 91 13.42 -4.94 -20.00
C TYR A 91 12.08 -4.20 -19.89
N THR A 92 11.95 -3.25 -18.95
CA THR A 92 10.69 -2.51 -18.77
C THR A 92 10.39 -1.58 -19.95
N GLU A 93 11.41 -1.05 -20.62
CA GLU A 93 11.24 -0.16 -21.78
C GLU A 93 10.90 -0.91 -23.07
N THR A 94 11.40 -2.15 -23.20
CA THR A 94 11.27 -2.92 -24.45
C THR A 94 10.05 -3.83 -24.49
N PHE A 95 9.61 -4.34 -23.34
CA PHE A 95 8.56 -5.37 -23.28
C PHE A 95 7.17 -4.84 -22.87
N ILE A 96 7.07 -3.59 -22.38
CA ILE A 96 5.77 -2.96 -22.10
C ILE A 96 5.26 -2.32 -23.40
N LYS A 97 4.36 -3.02 -24.08
CA LYS A 97 3.65 -2.47 -25.24
C LYS A 97 2.63 -1.45 -24.73
N GLU A 98 2.84 -0.16 -25.03
CA GLU A 98 1.87 0.88 -24.72
C GLU A 98 0.49 0.53 -25.31
N GLY A 99 -0.55 0.60 -24.48
CA GLY A 99 -1.92 0.25 -24.89
C GLY A 99 -2.29 -1.22 -24.71
N PHE A 100 -1.42 -2.07 -24.15
CA PHE A 100 -1.86 -3.40 -23.68
C PHE A 100 -2.78 -3.23 -22.46
N THR A 101 -4.08 -3.27 -22.72
CA THR A 101 -5.10 -3.43 -21.70
C THR A 101 -5.53 -4.89 -21.71
N ALA A 102 -5.25 -5.61 -20.62
CA ALA A 102 -5.79 -6.95 -20.44
C ALA A 102 -7.32 -6.83 -20.43
N LYS A 103 -7.96 -7.19 -21.55
CA LYS A 103 -9.41 -7.19 -21.62
C LYS A 103 -9.91 -8.25 -20.62
N PRO A 104 -10.80 -7.89 -19.67
CA PRO A 104 -11.47 -8.91 -18.89
C PRO A 104 -12.18 -9.84 -19.86
N ILE A 105 -12.14 -11.15 -19.59
CA ILE A 105 -12.73 -12.16 -20.45
C ILE A 105 -14.23 -11.85 -20.57
N GLN A 106 -14.62 -11.21 -21.67
CA GLN A 106 -16.02 -10.98 -22.03
C GLN A 106 -16.57 -12.34 -22.46
N THR A 107 -16.98 -13.13 -21.48
CA THR A 107 -17.60 -14.42 -21.75
C THR A 107 -19.08 -14.17 -21.85
N ASP A 108 -19.62 -14.20 -23.08
CA ASP A 108 -21.06 -14.13 -23.28
C ASP A 108 -21.73 -15.29 -22.52
N PRO A 109 -22.58 -15.01 -21.51
CA PRO A 109 -23.14 -16.07 -20.67
C PRO A 109 -24.04 -17.00 -21.48
N GLU A 110 -24.68 -16.50 -22.53
CA GLU A 110 -25.49 -17.31 -23.46
C GLU A 110 -24.64 -18.25 -24.31
N LEU A 111 -23.47 -17.79 -24.79
CA LEU A 111 -22.55 -18.61 -25.56
C LEU A 111 -21.93 -19.70 -24.69
N HIS A 112 -21.57 -19.36 -23.45
CA HIS A 112 -21.03 -20.32 -22.48
C HIS A 112 -22.06 -21.39 -22.08
N ARG A 113 -23.36 -21.03 -22.01
CA ARG A 113 -24.44 -22.01 -21.80
C ARG A 113 -24.63 -22.95 -22.99
N ARG A 114 -24.46 -22.45 -24.23
CA ARG A 114 -24.60 -23.26 -25.44
C ARG A 114 -23.39 -24.17 -25.70
N TYR A 115 -22.19 -23.68 -25.38
CA TYR A 115 -20.93 -24.38 -25.62
C TYR A 115 -20.07 -24.34 -24.35
N PRO A 116 -20.32 -25.23 -23.37
CA PRO A 116 -19.52 -25.28 -22.16
C PRO A 116 -18.10 -25.72 -22.50
N LEU A 117 -17.12 -24.82 -22.34
CA LEU A 117 -15.71 -25.03 -22.74
C LEU A 117 -15.07 -26.25 -22.08
N TYR A 118 -15.57 -26.65 -20.90
CA TYR A 118 -15.10 -27.80 -20.14
C TYR A 118 -16.18 -28.88 -19.92
N GLY A 119 -17.34 -28.74 -20.57
CA GLY A 119 -18.42 -29.73 -20.46
C GLY A 119 -18.27 -30.90 -21.42
N ASP A 120 -17.59 -30.69 -22.55
CA ASP A 120 -17.47 -31.69 -23.60
C ASP A 120 -16.34 -32.69 -23.32
N SER A 121 -16.61 -33.97 -23.58
CA SER A 121 -15.57 -35.00 -23.50
C SER A 121 -14.55 -34.76 -24.62
N GLY A 122 -13.26 -34.71 -24.27
CA GLY A 122 -12.21 -34.50 -25.26
C GLY A 122 -12.26 -35.52 -26.40
N LEU A 123 -12.18 -35.04 -27.64
CA LEU A 123 -12.03 -35.89 -28.83
C LEU A 123 -10.70 -36.62 -28.75
N ASN A 124 -10.75 -37.94 -28.72
CA ASN A 124 -9.57 -38.79 -28.77
C ASN A 124 -9.77 -39.93 -29.78
N VAL A 125 -8.68 -40.59 -30.19
CA VAL A 125 -8.70 -41.69 -31.19
C VAL A 125 -9.71 -42.80 -30.80
N TRP A 126 -9.92 -42.99 -29.51
CA TRP A 126 -10.80 -44.02 -28.97
C TRP A 126 -12.27 -43.59 -28.85
N SER A 127 -12.55 -42.28 -28.88
CA SER A 127 -13.90 -41.73 -28.80
C SER A 127 -14.70 -42.07 -30.05
N GLU A 128 -14.06 -42.10 -31.22
CA GLU A 128 -14.65 -42.49 -32.50
C GLU A 128 -14.91 -44.00 -32.59
N ARG A 129 -14.00 -44.82 -32.03
CA ARG A 129 -14.05 -46.29 -32.13
C ARG A 129 -14.67 -46.97 -30.92
N PHE A 130 -15.35 -46.21 -30.05
CA PHE A 130 -15.86 -46.74 -28.79
C PHE A 130 -16.76 -48.00 -28.94
N PRO A 131 -17.67 -48.09 -29.94
CA PRO A 131 -18.49 -49.29 -30.11
C PRO A 131 -17.70 -50.57 -30.46
N SER A 132 -16.52 -50.42 -31.10
CA SER A 132 -15.71 -51.51 -31.64
C SER A 132 -14.42 -51.77 -30.84
N LEU A 133 -14.26 -51.13 -29.67
CA LEU A 133 -13.11 -51.32 -28.79
C LEU A 133 -13.12 -52.73 -28.15
N PRO A 134 -12.11 -53.58 -28.40
CA PRO A 134 -12.01 -54.87 -27.73
C PRO A 134 -11.66 -54.67 -26.25
N GLY A 135 -12.35 -55.40 -25.37
CA GLY A 135 -12.09 -55.37 -23.92
C GLY A 135 -12.64 -54.15 -23.17
N ALA A 136 -13.40 -53.27 -23.83
CA ALA A 136 -14.03 -52.14 -23.16
C ALA A 136 -15.29 -52.57 -22.38
N THR A 137 -15.30 -52.31 -21.07
CA THR A 137 -16.49 -52.50 -20.23
C THR A 137 -17.48 -51.37 -20.50
N ARG A 138 -18.65 -51.70 -21.04
CA ARG A 138 -19.70 -50.70 -21.35
C ARG A 138 -20.43 -50.31 -20.06
N ALA A 139 -20.30 -49.05 -19.64
CA ALA A 139 -21.13 -48.51 -18.58
C ALA A 139 -22.55 -48.21 -19.13
N PRO A 140 -23.62 -48.60 -18.42
CA PRO A 140 -25.01 -48.47 -18.90
C PRO A 140 -25.48 -47.02 -19.04
N GLN A 141 -24.91 -46.08 -18.28
CA GLN A 141 -25.11 -44.66 -18.46
C GLN A 141 -23.86 -43.88 -18.05
N SER A 142 -23.20 -43.23 -19.00
CA SER A 142 -22.51 -41.98 -18.69
C SER A 142 -22.18 -41.24 -19.97
N GLY A 143 -22.27 -39.91 -19.92
CA GLY A 143 -21.56 -39.03 -20.85
C GLY A 143 -20.03 -39.19 -20.77
N HIS A 144 -19.52 -40.18 -20.03
CA HIS A 144 -18.11 -40.44 -19.77
C HIS A 144 -17.71 -41.83 -20.27
N ARG A 145 -17.37 -41.91 -21.56
CA ARG A 145 -17.06 -43.17 -22.27
C ARG A 145 -16.03 -44.07 -21.56
N PHE A 146 -15.08 -43.50 -20.81
CA PHE A 146 -14.03 -44.25 -20.08
C PHE A 146 -14.24 -44.34 -18.57
N ARG A 147 -15.48 -44.19 -18.08
CA ARG A 147 -15.77 -44.36 -16.65
C ARG A 147 -15.47 -45.80 -16.22
N ARG A 148 -14.74 -45.97 -15.12
CA ARG A 148 -14.51 -47.30 -14.52
C ARG A 148 -15.86 -47.91 -14.14
N TYR A 149 -16.15 -49.09 -14.68
CA TYR A 149 -17.31 -49.88 -14.31
C TYR A 149 -16.83 -51.13 -13.58
N ALA A 150 -17.20 -51.27 -12.32
CA ALA A 150 -16.80 -52.39 -11.46
C ALA A 150 -17.95 -53.36 -11.18
N GLY A 151 -19.07 -53.28 -11.89
CA GLY A 151 -20.26 -54.10 -11.58
C GLY A 151 -20.03 -55.61 -11.60
N PHE A 152 -19.08 -56.09 -12.40
CA PHE A 152 -18.69 -57.52 -12.39
C PHE A 152 -17.76 -57.90 -11.23
N THR A 153 -16.91 -56.98 -10.77
CA THR A 153 -15.91 -57.24 -9.73
C THR A 153 -16.35 -56.80 -8.34
N LYS A 154 -17.46 -56.06 -8.23
CA LYS A 154 -18.06 -55.68 -6.94
C LYS A 154 -18.55 -56.94 -6.21
N PRO A 155 -18.29 -57.07 -4.90
CA PRO A 155 -18.80 -58.19 -4.11
C PRO A 155 -20.33 -58.14 -4.04
N LEU A 156 -20.98 -59.32 -3.98
CA LEU A 156 -22.45 -59.45 -3.98
C LEU A 156 -23.15 -58.70 -2.84
N GLU A 157 -22.44 -58.44 -1.74
CA GLU A 157 -22.96 -57.75 -0.56
C GLU A 157 -23.21 -56.24 -0.82
N GLU A 158 -22.62 -55.67 -1.86
CA GLU A 158 -22.61 -54.22 -2.13
C GLU A 158 -23.63 -53.80 -3.20
N THR A 159 -24.28 -54.74 -3.89
CA THR A 159 -25.08 -54.45 -5.10
C THR A 159 -26.52 -53.99 -4.85
N LEU A 160 -26.96 -53.82 -3.59
CA LEU A 160 -28.40 -53.64 -3.28
C LEU A 160 -28.92 -52.19 -3.41
N ASP A 161 -28.05 -51.16 -3.38
CA ASP A 161 -28.49 -49.76 -3.16
C ASP A 161 -28.08 -48.74 -4.26
N ASP A 162 -27.36 -49.15 -5.31
CA ASP A 162 -26.79 -48.24 -6.32
C ASP A 162 -27.56 -48.26 -7.67
N ASP A 163 -28.89 -48.15 -7.67
CA ASP A 163 -29.62 -47.76 -8.88
C ASP A 163 -29.77 -46.23 -8.90
N PRO A 164 -29.05 -45.49 -9.78
CA PRO A 164 -29.28 -44.06 -9.92
C PRO A 164 -30.67 -43.86 -10.54
N LEU A 165 -31.61 -43.41 -9.71
CA LEU A 165 -32.92 -42.88 -10.08
C LEU A 165 -32.85 -41.99 -11.34
N GLU A 166 -33.78 -42.25 -12.27
CA GLU A 166 -33.97 -41.51 -13.51
C GLU A 166 -34.16 -39.99 -13.24
N PRO A 167 -33.50 -39.10 -13.99
CA PRO A 167 -33.86 -37.69 -13.99
C PRO A 167 -35.12 -37.46 -14.86
N LYS A 168 -36.15 -36.86 -14.26
CA LYS A 168 -37.32 -36.26 -14.94
C LYS A 168 -36.94 -35.07 -15.81
#